data_AF-A0A2A2KWB1-F1
#
_entry.id   AF-A0A2A2KWB1-F1
#
_cell.length_a   1.000
_cell.length_b   1.000
_cell.length_c   1.000
_cell.angle_alpha   90.00
_cell.angle_beta   90.00
_cell.angle_gamma   90.00
#
_symmetry.space_group_name_H-M   'P 1'
#
loop_
_entity.id
_entity.type
_entity.pdbx_description
1 polymer ?
#
loop_
_entity_poly.entity_id
_entity_poly.type
_entity_poly.pdbx_seq_one_letter_code
_entity_poly.pdbx_strand_id
1 'polypeptide(L)'
;MAKKQSIVSCGSYEMEKGAEDINKGRRAERILWIVAVLSAIFIAAEFTGGLIASSLAIATDAGHMLSDLLSFIISIVAIRSSRQPASKRLSFGYDRAEVIGALISVIILWVLTTVLVVLAIHRIVEKDYEVNADVMLITAICGVAFNIVMGAVLHVGSAGRHSHSHGGSSHSHDTRGNVNVRAALIHVIGDLIQSIGVLIAAIVIKFTGYTAADPICTFLFSIIVLFTTIHVLKDIFYVLMEATPSHLDFNSVKKELLQIEGVLSLHDLHLWNLSMDKLAFSVHLAIEDDMRAMEIVAEARNLMREKFGISTATIQVEPFDKSMEEYLKEKIEMFSSLVFPALFFFTMTGRTTGQILSCFYEIENFNVSIIEPSLCTHIILIGSSDVDNIGHFQEPPNNVTEEFVKLKNRAPVKLLLAVTGNSAHFTTLVSSEATMQQFADESFAYLDRSGIDGIDIDWEFPVWSWGAKKSDRTRFGDLLRILRQQYGTKKLITVDVAGPPTIAKYSYQADYLNKYADFVQIMSYDYHVYDPILNPVVGFNSPLRRLPYERGILAKMNSVFFFISSKIG
;
A
#
# COMPACT_ATOMS: atom_id res chain seq x y z
N MET A 1 -5.12 -21.84 -49.02
CA MET A 1 -3.73 -21.63 -48.56
C MET A 1 -3.71 -21.80 -47.05
N ALA A 2 -3.37 -23.00 -46.56
CA ALA A 2 -3.20 -23.23 -45.12
C ALA A 2 -1.90 -22.55 -44.68
N LYS A 3 -2.00 -21.55 -43.81
CA LYS A 3 -0.83 -20.88 -43.21
C LYS A 3 -0.23 -21.89 -42.22
N LYS A 4 0.84 -22.57 -42.64
CA LYS A 4 1.62 -23.48 -41.82
C LYS A 4 2.30 -22.64 -40.73
N GLN A 5 1.61 -22.38 -39.62
CA GLN A 5 2.24 -21.82 -38.41
C GLN A 5 3.19 -22.89 -37.89
N SER A 6 4.48 -22.70 -38.18
CA SER A 6 5.55 -23.45 -37.53
C SER A 6 5.43 -23.21 -36.04
N ILE A 7 4.97 -24.22 -35.31
CA ILE A 7 5.09 -24.29 -33.86
C ILE A 7 6.59 -24.32 -33.58
N VAL A 8 7.19 -23.16 -33.33
CA VAL A 8 8.56 -23.07 -32.84
C VAL A 8 8.54 -23.75 -31.48
N SER A 9 9.28 -24.86 -31.36
CA SER A 9 9.42 -25.60 -30.10
C SER A 9 9.92 -24.65 -29.01
N CYS A 10 9.24 -24.63 -27.87
CA CYS A 10 9.48 -23.71 -26.76
C CYS A 10 10.97 -23.60 -26.36
N GLY A 11 11.71 -24.72 -26.45
CA GLY A 11 13.10 -24.77 -26.04
C GLY A 11 14.08 -24.00 -26.92
N SER A 12 13.82 -23.80 -28.22
CA SER A 12 14.80 -23.13 -29.10
C SER A 12 14.80 -21.61 -28.93
N TYR A 13 13.63 -21.01 -28.71
CA TYR A 13 13.50 -19.56 -28.54
C TYR A 13 13.99 -19.08 -27.16
N GLU A 14 13.69 -19.81 -26.09
CA GLU A 14 14.18 -19.51 -24.73
C GLU A 14 15.71 -19.59 -24.64
N MET A 15 16.33 -20.55 -25.34
CA MET A 15 17.78 -20.67 -25.40
C MET A 15 18.45 -19.50 -26.16
N GLU A 16 17.87 -19.05 -27.27
CA GLU A 16 18.44 -17.96 -28.07
C GLU A 16 18.37 -16.61 -27.34
N LYS A 17 17.21 -16.30 -26.72
CA LYS A 17 17.03 -15.08 -25.94
C LYS A 17 17.90 -15.05 -24.67
N GLY A 18 18.01 -16.19 -23.98
CA GLY A 18 18.91 -16.34 -22.84
C GLY A 18 20.39 -16.11 -23.19
N ALA A 19 20.83 -16.55 -24.38
CA ALA A 19 22.19 -16.30 -24.86
C ALA A 19 22.45 -14.81 -25.16
N GLU A 20 21.47 -14.09 -25.71
CA GLU A 20 21.57 -12.66 -25.97
C GLU A 20 21.69 -11.84 -24.66
N ASP A 21 20.88 -12.16 -23.65
CA ASP A 21 20.88 -11.49 -22.35
C ASP A 21 22.19 -11.71 -21.59
N ILE A 22 22.74 -12.93 -21.62
CA ILE A 22 24.05 -13.24 -21.03
C ILE A 22 25.16 -12.39 -21.68
N ASN A 23 25.12 -12.24 -23.01
CA ASN A 23 26.11 -11.46 -23.75
C ASN A 23 26.00 -9.95 -23.43
N LYS A 24 24.78 -9.41 -23.34
CA LYS A 24 24.54 -8.03 -22.88
C LYS A 24 25.09 -7.80 -21.47
N GLY A 25 24.80 -8.71 -20.53
CA GLY A 25 25.32 -8.63 -19.16
C GLY A 25 26.84 -8.71 -19.09
N ARG A 26 27.49 -9.57 -19.89
CA ARG A 26 28.97 -9.62 -19.99
C ARG A 26 29.58 -8.33 -20.54
N ARG A 27 28.94 -7.69 -21.52
CA ARG A 27 29.38 -6.39 -22.05
C ARG A 27 29.27 -5.30 -20.98
N ALA A 28 28.12 -5.21 -20.32
CA ALA A 28 27.89 -4.27 -19.22
C ALA A 28 28.93 -4.43 -18.10
N GLU A 29 29.19 -5.67 -17.67
CA GLU A 29 30.20 -6.00 -16.67
C GLU A 29 31.60 -5.52 -17.09
N ARG A 30 32.02 -5.75 -18.35
CA ARG A 30 33.33 -5.30 -18.84
C ARG A 30 33.49 -3.79 -18.78
N ILE A 31 32.45 -3.05 -19.19
CA ILE A 31 32.47 -1.58 -19.18
C ILE A 31 32.57 -1.06 -17.74
N LEU A 32 31.78 -1.63 -16.82
CA LEU A 32 31.84 -1.25 -15.41
C LEU A 32 33.21 -1.56 -14.78
N TRP A 33 33.88 -2.65 -15.19
CA TRP A 33 35.25 -2.90 -14.75
C TRP A 33 36.26 -1.87 -15.26
N ILE A 34 36.16 -1.47 -16.53
CA ILE A 34 37.03 -0.42 -17.10
C ILE A 34 36.86 0.87 -16.29
N VAL A 35 35.61 1.23 -16.04
CA VAL A 35 35.23 2.42 -15.27
C VAL A 35 35.71 2.33 -13.82
N ALA A 36 35.51 1.21 -13.13
CA ALA A 36 35.98 1.00 -11.76
C ALA A 36 37.52 1.08 -11.64
N VAL A 37 38.26 0.51 -12.60
CA VAL A 37 39.73 0.60 -12.61
C VAL A 37 40.18 2.04 -12.85
N LEU A 38 39.52 2.75 -13.78
CA LEU A 38 39.82 4.16 -14.06
C LEU A 38 39.57 5.04 -12.82
N SER A 39 38.44 4.85 -12.12
CA SER A 39 38.14 5.52 -10.85
C SER A 39 39.15 5.19 -9.76
N ALA A 40 39.54 3.92 -9.60
CA ALA A 40 40.53 3.52 -8.59
C ALA A 40 41.90 4.19 -8.81
N ILE A 41 42.34 4.31 -10.07
CA ILE A 41 43.59 5.02 -10.42
C ILE A 41 43.50 6.50 -10.06
N PHE A 42 42.37 7.13 -10.37
CA PHE A 42 42.17 8.55 -10.09
C PHE A 42 42.07 8.83 -8.58
N ILE A 43 41.32 8.02 -7.82
CA ILE A 43 41.28 8.09 -6.35
C ILE A 43 42.68 7.98 -5.75
N ALA A 44 43.53 7.08 -6.25
CA ALA A 44 44.90 6.95 -5.77
C ALA A 44 45.75 8.20 -6.06
N ALA A 45 45.55 8.82 -7.24
CA ALA A 45 46.21 10.06 -7.61
C ALA A 45 45.76 11.24 -6.72
N GLU A 46 44.45 11.38 -6.48
CA GLU A 46 43.89 12.41 -5.62
C GLU A 46 44.27 12.23 -4.16
N PHE A 47 44.24 10.99 -3.65
CA PHE A 47 44.66 10.70 -2.28
C PHE A 47 46.14 11.06 -2.07
N THR A 48 47.00 10.71 -3.04
CA THR A 48 48.42 11.08 -3.00
C THR A 48 48.60 12.60 -3.09
N GLY A 49 47.85 13.27 -3.97
CA GLY A 49 47.83 14.73 -4.09
C GLY A 49 47.34 15.43 -2.80
N GLY A 50 46.32 14.86 -2.15
CA GLY A 50 45.75 15.32 -0.88
C GLY A 50 46.74 15.24 0.28
N LEU A 51 47.49 14.14 0.39
CA LEU A 51 48.54 14.00 1.38
C LEU A 51 49.68 15.00 1.17
N ILE A 52 50.09 15.23 -0.07
CA ILE A 52 51.16 16.19 -0.40
C ILE A 52 50.67 17.63 -0.16
N ALA A 53 49.42 17.93 -0.49
CA ALA A 53 48.83 19.25 -0.34
C ALA A 53 48.30 19.56 1.07
N SER A 54 48.26 18.56 1.97
CA SER A 54 47.64 18.65 3.32
C SER A 54 46.25 19.29 3.30
N SER A 55 45.44 18.97 2.29
CA SER A 55 44.19 19.68 1.99
C SER A 55 42.95 18.83 2.25
N LEU A 56 42.10 19.29 3.17
CA LEU A 56 40.81 18.66 3.49
C LEU A 56 39.80 18.70 2.33
N ALA A 57 39.94 19.68 1.41
CA ALA A 57 39.10 19.78 0.22
C ALA A 57 39.30 18.57 -0.71
N ILE A 58 40.55 18.12 -0.88
CA ILE A 58 40.88 16.96 -1.73
C ILE A 58 40.39 15.65 -1.10
N ALA A 59 40.41 15.56 0.23
CA ALA A 59 39.90 14.38 0.95
C ALA A 59 38.37 14.20 0.78
N THR A 60 37.62 15.30 0.63
CA THR A 60 36.17 15.26 0.43
C THR A 60 35.81 14.76 -0.97
N ASP A 61 36.57 15.22 -1.99
CA ASP A 61 36.43 14.76 -3.38
C ASP A 61 36.78 13.27 -3.53
N ALA A 62 37.89 12.85 -2.92
CA ALA A 62 38.28 11.44 -2.89
C ALA A 62 37.23 10.54 -2.20
N GLY A 63 36.56 11.05 -1.16
CA GLY A 63 35.46 10.35 -0.49
C GLY A 63 34.23 10.16 -1.38
N HIS A 64 33.90 11.17 -2.19
CA HIS A 64 32.86 11.08 -3.21
C HIS A 64 33.21 10.01 -4.24
N MET A 65 34.40 10.10 -4.81
CA MET A 65 34.89 9.17 -5.82
C MET A 65 34.95 7.72 -5.34
N LEU A 66 35.24 7.51 -4.05
CA LEU A 66 35.20 6.19 -3.42
C LEU A 66 33.78 5.61 -3.38
N SER A 67 32.76 6.43 -3.10
CA SER A 67 31.36 6.01 -3.18
C SER A 67 31.00 5.56 -4.60
N ASP A 68 31.47 6.28 -5.62
CA ASP A 68 31.23 5.95 -7.03
C ASP A 68 31.87 4.60 -7.38
N LEU A 69 33.12 4.38 -6.96
CA LEU A 69 33.80 3.09 -7.10
C LEU A 69 33.03 1.95 -6.43
N LEU A 70 32.53 2.16 -5.21
CA LEU A 70 31.73 1.17 -4.50
C LEU A 70 30.43 0.85 -5.27
N SER A 71 29.76 1.87 -5.81
CA SER A 71 28.54 1.70 -6.63
C SER A 71 28.80 0.87 -7.89
N PHE A 72 29.93 1.08 -8.57
CA PHE A 72 30.31 0.25 -9.73
C PHE A 72 30.59 -1.19 -9.33
N ILE A 73 31.30 -1.43 -8.21
CA ILE A 73 31.57 -2.77 -7.70
C ILE A 73 30.27 -3.49 -7.35
N ILE A 74 29.35 -2.82 -6.65
CA ILE A 74 28.02 -3.36 -6.32
C ILE A 74 27.26 -3.73 -7.60
N SER A 75 27.28 -2.85 -8.60
CA SER A 75 26.64 -3.09 -9.90
C SER A 75 27.23 -4.30 -10.64
N ILE A 76 28.56 -4.48 -10.59
CA ILE A 76 29.25 -5.66 -11.16
C ILE A 76 28.82 -6.94 -10.45
N VAL A 77 28.78 -6.94 -9.11
CA VAL A 77 28.35 -8.09 -8.32
C VAL A 77 26.89 -8.41 -8.61
N ALA A 78 26.04 -7.39 -8.71
CA ALA A 78 24.62 -7.53 -9.03
C ALA A 78 24.41 -8.17 -10.41
N ILE A 79 25.11 -7.73 -11.46
CA ILE A 79 25.06 -8.32 -12.82
C ILE A 79 25.63 -9.75 -12.83
N ARG A 80 26.66 -10.02 -12.03
CA ARG A 80 27.18 -11.40 -11.88
C ARG A 80 26.16 -12.31 -11.21
N SER A 81 25.49 -11.80 -10.18
CA SER A 81 24.47 -12.54 -9.46
C SER A 81 23.24 -12.79 -10.34
N SER A 82 22.75 -11.79 -11.07
CA SER A 82 21.54 -11.92 -11.90
C SER A 82 21.65 -12.97 -13.01
N ARG A 83 22.86 -13.20 -13.53
CA ARG A 83 23.13 -14.23 -14.54
C ARG A 83 23.22 -15.65 -13.98
N GLN A 84 23.11 -15.85 -12.66
CA GLN A 84 23.09 -17.19 -12.09
C GLN A 84 21.76 -17.89 -12.42
N PRO A 85 21.78 -19.22 -12.67
CA PRO A 85 20.57 -19.98 -12.91
C PRO A 85 19.68 -20.03 -11.66
N ALA A 86 18.41 -20.37 -11.86
CA ALA A 86 17.45 -20.60 -10.79
C ALA A 86 17.94 -21.66 -9.79
N SER A 87 17.65 -21.45 -8.51
CA SER A 87 17.96 -22.39 -7.42
C SER A 87 16.68 -22.89 -6.76
N LYS A 88 16.77 -23.95 -5.94
CA LYS A 88 15.60 -24.47 -5.20
C LYS A 88 14.98 -23.44 -4.24
N ARG A 89 15.78 -22.49 -3.73
CA ARG A 89 15.32 -21.44 -2.82
C ARG A 89 14.84 -20.19 -3.55
N LEU A 90 15.46 -19.88 -4.70
CA LEU A 90 15.12 -18.76 -5.57
C LEU A 90 14.71 -19.32 -6.93
N SER A 91 13.44 -19.70 -7.05
CA SER A 91 12.88 -20.43 -8.19
C SER A 91 12.86 -19.63 -9.49
N PHE A 92 12.74 -18.31 -9.42
CA PHE A 92 12.88 -17.40 -10.55
C PHE A 92 14.33 -16.98 -10.83
N GLY A 93 15.29 -17.46 -10.02
CA GLY A 93 16.69 -17.05 -10.11
C GLY A 93 16.98 -15.74 -9.40
N TYR A 94 18.10 -15.14 -9.80
CA TYR A 94 18.71 -14.00 -9.12
C TYR A 94 18.48 -12.67 -9.85
N ASP A 95 17.51 -12.61 -10.75
CA ASP A 95 17.23 -11.43 -11.58
C ASP A 95 17.01 -10.15 -10.76
N ARG A 96 16.38 -10.26 -9.58
CA ARG A 96 16.18 -9.14 -8.64
C ARG A 96 17.48 -8.59 -8.01
N ALA A 97 18.61 -9.28 -8.13
CA ALA A 97 19.89 -8.81 -7.60
C ALA A 97 20.31 -7.47 -8.22
N GLU A 98 19.95 -7.21 -9.48
CA GLU A 98 20.20 -5.90 -10.13
C GLU A 98 19.47 -4.77 -9.43
N VAL A 99 18.18 -4.97 -9.13
CA VAL A 99 17.33 -3.99 -8.44
C VAL A 99 17.84 -3.74 -7.01
N ILE A 100 18.22 -4.80 -6.30
CA ILE A 100 18.80 -4.70 -4.96
C ILE A 100 20.14 -3.96 -4.99
N GLY A 101 21.00 -4.27 -5.97
CA GLY A 101 22.27 -3.57 -6.17
C GLY A 101 22.06 -2.07 -6.39
N ALA A 102 21.13 -1.70 -7.27
CA ALA A 102 20.77 -0.30 -7.51
C ALA A 102 20.24 0.40 -6.24
N LEU A 103 19.41 -0.28 -5.45
CA LEU A 103 18.92 0.25 -4.17
C LEU A 103 20.06 0.53 -3.19
N ILE A 104 21.00 -0.40 -3.03
CA ILE A 104 22.16 -0.22 -2.16
C ILE A 104 23.01 0.97 -2.62
N SER A 105 23.24 1.10 -3.93
CA SER A 105 23.97 2.24 -4.49
C SER A 105 23.30 3.59 -4.18
N VAL A 106 21.97 3.68 -4.31
CA VAL A 106 21.22 4.90 -3.96
C VAL A 106 21.31 5.22 -2.47
N ILE A 107 21.27 4.21 -1.60
CA ILE A 107 21.41 4.40 -0.15
C ILE A 107 22.81 4.93 0.20
N ILE A 108 23.87 4.38 -0.40
CA ILE A 108 25.25 4.86 -0.19
C ILE A 108 25.36 6.33 -0.60
N LEU A 109 24.80 6.70 -1.75
CA LEU A 109 24.76 8.07 -2.22
C LEU A 109 24.04 9.00 -1.22
N TRP A 110 22.88 8.60 -0.69
CA TRP A 110 22.16 9.39 0.32
C TRP A 110 22.95 9.57 1.62
N VAL A 111 23.64 8.53 2.08
CA VAL A 111 24.51 8.61 3.26
C VAL A 111 25.64 9.60 3.01
N LEU A 112 26.33 9.51 1.86
CA LEU A 112 27.38 10.45 1.49
C LEU A 112 26.85 11.89 1.41
N THR A 113 25.75 12.12 0.69
CA THR A 113 25.14 13.45 0.57
C THR A 113 24.78 14.02 1.95
N THR A 114 24.24 13.19 2.85
CA THR A 114 23.93 13.62 4.23
C THR A 114 25.20 14.04 4.97
N VAL A 115 26.29 13.27 4.86
CA VAL A 115 27.58 13.63 5.46
C VAL A 115 28.11 14.96 4.89
N LEU A 116 28.05 15.15 3.57
CA LEU A 116 28.50 16.39 2.92
C LEU A 116 27.69 17.61 3.37
N VAL A 117 26.35 17.47 3.49
CA VAL A 117 25.48 18.52 4.03
C VAL A 117 25.85 18.87 5.47
N VAL A 118 26.07 17.85 6.33
CA VAL A 118 26.49 18.09 7.72
C VAL A 118 27.83 18.81 7.78
N LEU A 119 28.81 18.43 6.95
CA LEU A 119 30.11 19.12 6.85
C LEU A 119 29.96 20.56 6.34
N ALA A 120 29.07 20.81 5.38
CA ALA A 120 28.79 22.16 4.88
C ALA A 120 28.14 23.04 5.96
N ILE A 121 27.20 22.50 6.75
CA ILE A 121 26.61 23.19 7.90
C ILE A 121 27.70 23.54 8.91
N HIS A 122 28.57 22.58 9.24
CA HIS A 122 29.66 22.76 10.20
C HIS A 122 30.60 23.90 9.77
N ARG A 123 31.02 23.93 8.49
CA ARG A 123 31.84 25.02 7.92
C ARG A 123 31.17 26.39 8.07
N ILE A 124 29.85 26.47 7.85
CA ILE A 124 29.11 27.73 8.00
C ILE A 124 29.08 28.21 9.46
N VAL A 125 28.82 27.30 10.39
CA VAL A 125 28.65 27.61 11.81
C VAL A 125 29.98 27.98 12.46
N GLU A 126 31.04 27.21 12.22
CA GLU A 126 32.35 27.44 12.84
C GLU A 126 33.14 28.58 12.17
N LYS A 127 32.71 29.04 10.99
CA LYS A 127 33.39 30.04 10.17
C LYS A 127 34.84 29.66 9.81
N ASP A 128 35.14 28.36 9.80
CA ASP A 128 36.43 27.83 9.37
C ASP A 128 36.42 27.64 7.85
N TYR A 129 36.98 28.63 7.16
CA TYR A 129 36.97 28.72 5.70
C TYR A 129 38.38 28.72 5.10
N GLU A 130 39.38 28.15 5.79
CA GLU A 130 40.72 28.02 5.22
C GLU A 130 40.73 27.03 4.04
N VAL A 131 40.41 27.53 2.86
CA VAL A 131 40.45 26.79 1.60
C VAL A 131 41.54 27.39 0.72
N ASN A 132 42.53 26.57 0.37
CA ASN A 132 43.51 26.96 -0.65
C ASN A 132 42.81 26.97 -2.02
N ALA A 133 42.42 28.18 -2.47
CA ALA A 133 41.66 28.38 -3.69
C ALA A 133 42.40 27.89 -4.96
N ASP A 134 43.73 27.91 -4.97
CA ASP A 134 44.52 27.40 -6.10
C ASP A 134 44.48 25.88 -6.16
N VAL A 135 44.61 25.21 -5.02
CA VAL A 135 44.49 23.75 -4.92
C VAL A 135 43.08 23.29 -5.30
N MET A 136 42.05 23.95 -4.76
CA MET A 136 40.64 23.65 -5.08
C MET A 136 40.33 23.86 -6.57
N LEU A 137 40.88 24.90 -7.20
CA LEU A 137 40.69 25.15 -8.63
C LEU A 137 41.34 24.05 -9.48
N ILE A 138 42.57 23.65 -9.16
CA ILE A 138 43.27 22.59 -9.90
C ILE A 138 42.52 21.27 -9.77
N THR A 139 42.11 20.90 -8.54
CA THR A 139 41.40 19.64 -8.31
C THR A 139 40.04 19.63 -9.00
N ALA A 140 39.29 20.73 -8.96
CA ALA A 140 38.00 20.83 -9.66
C ALA A 140 38.14 20.71 -11.20
N ILE A 141 39.20 21.27 -11.80
CA ILE A 141 39.49 21.08 -13.23
C ILE A 141 39.78 19.61 -13.54
N CYS A 142 40.59 18.96 -12.71
CA CYS A 142 40.89 17.53 -12.85
C CYS A 142 39.62 16.67 -12.70
N GLY A 143 38.77 16.93 -11.71
CA GLY A 143 37.51 16.23 -11.49
C GLY A 143 36.53 16.38 -12.66
N VAL A 144 36.37 17.60 -13.20
CA VAL A 144 35.55 17.82 -14.41
C VAL A 144 36.11 17.03 -15.60
N ALA A 145 37.42 17.10 -15.84
CA ALA A 145 38.04 16.35 -16.94
C ALA A 145 37.85 14.84 -16.78
N PHE A 146 38.01 14.33 -15.56
CA PHE A 146 37.81 12.93 -15.23
C PHE A 146 36.37 12.48 -15.49
N ASN A 147 35.38 13.23 -15.00
CA ASN A 147 33.97 12.92 -15.20
C ASN A 147 33.53 12.97 -16.67
N ILE A 148 34.15 13.83 -17.50
CA ILE A 148 33.97 13.80 -18.96
C ILE A 148 34.50 12.50 -19.57
N VAL A 149 35.71 12.06 -19.19
CA VAL A 149 36.30 10.80 -19.68
C VAL A 149 35.41 9.61 -19.27
N MET A 150 34.95 9.58 -18.02
CA MET A 150 34.04 8.56 -17.51
C MET A 150 32.73 8.50 -18.29
N GLY A 151 32.10 9.65 -18.53
CA GLY A 151 30.87 9.76 -19.32
C GLY A 151 31.08 9.27 -20.74
N ALA A 152 32.22 9.60 -21.37
CA ALA A 152 32.56 9.14 -22.72
C ALA A 152 32.75 7.62 -22.78
N VAL A 153 33.45 7.02 -21.80
CA VAL A 153 33.65 5.56 -21.73
C VAL A 153 32.33 4.82 -21.56
N LEU A 154 31.45 5.30 -20.68
CA LEU A 154 30.12 4.72 -20.47
C LEU A 154 29.21 4.87 -21.69
N HIS A 155 29.23 6.03 -22.35
CA HIS A 155 28.43 6.30 -23.54
C HIS A 155 28.87 5.43 -24.73
N VAL A 156 30.17 5.38 -25.03
CA VAL A 156 30.73 4.54 -26.11
C VAL A 156 30.56 3.05 -25.79
N GLY A 157 30.71 2.66 -24.53
CA GLY A 157 30.46 1.30 -24.07
C GLY A 157 29.01 0.87 -24.26
N SER A 158 28.05 1.76 -23.99
CA SER A 158 26.61 1.49 -24.07
C SER A 158 26.03 1.57 -25.48
N ALA A 159 26.61 2.42 -26.34
CA ALA A 159 26.21 2.55 -27.74
C ALA A 159 26.73 1.36 -28.57
N GLY A 160 25.99 0.24 -28.56
CA GLY A 160 26.11 -0.74 -29.63
C GLY A 160 25.62 -0.13 -30.95
N ARG A 161 26.46 -0.14 -31.99
CA ARG A 161 26.17 0.15 -33.41
C ARG A 161 24.68 0.42 -33.72
N HIS A 162 24.28 1.69 -33.79
CA HIS A 162 22.97 2.07 -34.30
C HIS A 162 22.90 1.80 -35.82
N SER A 163 21.97 0.94 -36.23
CA SER A 163 21.40 0.99 -37.58
C SER A 163 20.55 2.26 -37.69
N HIS A 164 20.77 3.03 -38.75
CA HIS A 164 20.04 4.26 -39.04
C HIS A 164 18.54 3.98 -39.27
N SER A 165 17.66 4.52 -38.44
CA SER A 165 16.30 4.85 -38.87
C SER A 165 15.91 6.23 -38.32
N HIS A 166 15.62 7.14 -39.23
CA HIS A 166 15.21 8.50 -38.95
C HIS A 166 13.76 8.54 -38.44
N GLY A 167 13.48 9.37 -37.43
CA GLY A 167 12.16 9.97 -37.23
C GLY A 167 11.66 10.03 -35.79
N GLY A 168 11.28 11.24 -35.35
CA GLY A 168 10.19 11.43 -34.39
C GLY A 168 10.58 11.81 -32.97
N SER A 169 10.43 13.09 -32.66
CA SER A 169 10.42 13.65 -31.31
C SER A 169 9.32 13.04 -30.43
N SER A 170 9.69 12.33 -29.37
CA SER A 170 8.92 12.24 -28.13
C SER A 170 9.77 11.53 -27.08
N HIS A 171 9.73 12.04 -25.83
CA HIS A 171 10.36 11.43 -24.66
C HIS A 171 9.66 10.12 -24.30
N SER A 172 9.88 9.08 -25.11
CA SER A 172 9.52 7.70 -24.80
C SER A 172 10.78 6.98 -24.32
N HIS A 173 10.67 6.28 -23.19
CA HIS A 173 11.73 5.45 -22.60
C HIS A 173 11.99 4.19 -23.44
N ASP A 174 12.35 4.36 -24.71
CA ASP A 174 12.65 3.24 -25.59
C ASP A 174 14.16 3.14 -25.78
N THR A 175 14.86 2.50 -24.83
CA THR A 175 16.26 2.07 -25.04
C THR A 175 16.58 0.80 -24.25
N ARG A 176 16.77 -0.29 -25.00
CA ARG A 176 17.13 -1.65 -24.58
C ARG A 176 18.57 -1.77 -24.02
N GLY A 177 18.91 -0.98 -23.00
CA GLY A 177 20.22 -0.97 -22.34
C GLY A 177 20.15 -1.48 -20.90
N ASN A 178 21.20 -2.14 -20.41
CA ASN A 178 21.25 -2.66 -19.03
C ASN A 178 21.06 -1.53 -18.01
N VAL A 179 20.09 -1.70 -17.11
CA VAL A 179 19.70 -0.65 -16.15
C VAL A 179 20.84 -0.21 -15.25
N ASN A 180 21.73 -1.13 -14.84
CA ASN A 180 22.87 -0.75 -14.00
C ASN A 180 23.87 0.15 -14.75
N VAL A 181 24.02 -0.03 -16.06
CA VAL A 181 24.86 0.86 -16.89
C VAL A 181 24.18 2.22 -17.08
N ARG A 182 22.87 2.24 -17.27
CA ARG A 182 22.10 3.49 -17.34
C ARG A 182 22.12 4.25 -16.01
N ALA A 183 21.99 3.55 -14.89
CA ALA A 183 22.12 4.11 -13.55
C ALA A 183 23.52 4.69 -13.34
N ALA A 184 24.57 3.95 -13.71
CA ALA A 184 25.95 4.44 -13.68
C ALA A 184 26.16 5.68 -14.58
N LEU A 185 25.52 5.75 -15.75
CA LEU A 185 25.58 6.92 -16.63
C LEU A 185 24.90 8.15 -16.00
N ILE A 186 23.69 7.99 -15.46
CA ILE A 186 22.97 9.07 -14.77
C ILE A 186 23.79 9.57 -13.58
N HIS A 187 24.41 8.64 -12.84
CA HIS A 187 25.31 8.93 -11.73
C HIS A 187 26.49 9.80 -12.18
N VAL A 188 27.27 9.37 -13.17
CA VAL A 188 28.42 10.15 -13.69
C VAL A 188 28.00 11.52 -14.24
N ILE A 189 26.81 11.64 -14.84
CA ILE A 189 26.28 12.93 -15.27
C ILE A 189 26.00 13.85 -14.06
N GLY A 190 25.45 13.29 -12.97
CA GLY A 190 25.28 13.99 -11.70
C GLY A 190 26.61 14.50 -11.15
N ASP A 191 27.63 13.63 -11.14
CA ASP A 191 28.98 13.96 -10.65
C ASP A 191 29.66 15.03 -11.51
N LEU A 192 29.47 14.99 -12.83
CA LEU A 192 29.95 16.01 -13.74
C LEU A 192 29.32 17.37 -13.44
N ILE A 193 28.00 17.40 -13.26
CA ILE A 193 27.25 18.61 -12.92
C ILE A 193 27.74 19.18 -11.57
N GLN A 194 27.94 18.31 -10.57
CA GLN A 194 28.50 18.69 -9.27
C GLN A 194 29.94 19.21 -9.39
N SER A 195 30.80 18.55 -10.17
CA SER A 195 32.19 18.96 -10.41
C SER A 195 32.28 20.33 -11.08
N ILE A 196 31.40 20.61 -12.05
CA ILE A 196 31.28 21.93 -12.68
C ILE A 196 30.86 22.98 -11.64
N GLY A 197 29.94 22.62 -10.75
CA GLY A 197 29.54 23.46 -9.63
C GLY A 197 30.69 23.83 -8.70
N VAL A 198 31.48 22.84 -8.27
CA VAL A 198 32.66 23.04 -7.44
C VAL A 198 33.71 23.89 -8.18
N LEU A 199 33.88 23.69 -9.49
CA LEU A 199 34.75 24.52 -10.32
C LEU A 199 34.31 26.00 -10.34
N ILE A 200 33.00 26.25 -10.51
CA ILE A 200 32.44 27.61 -10.45
C ILE A 200 32.67 28.21 -9.05
N ALA A 201 32.43 27.46 -7.99
CA ALA A 201 32.68 27.91 -6.62
C ALA A 201 34.16 28.27 -6.41
N ALA A 202 35.10 27.43 -6.88
CA ALA A 202 36.53 27.69 -6.79
C ALA A 202 36.94 28.98 -7.54
N ILE A 203 36.38 29.23 -8.73
CA ILE A 203 36.59 30.48 -9.48
C ILE A 203 36.09 31.68 -8.70
N VAL A 204 34.87 31.61 -8.15
CA VAL A 204 34.28 32.69 -7.33
C VAL A 204 35.18 32.97 -6.12
N ILE A 205 35.60 31.94 -5.39
CA ILE A 205 36.47 32.09 -4.21
C ILE A 205 37.80 32.74 -4.60
N LYS A 206 38.42 32.31 -5.70
CA LYS A 206 39.72 32.82 -6.15
C LYS A 206 39.68 34.31 -6.53
N PHE A 207 38.63 34.76 -7.22
CA PHE A 207 38.54 36.14 -7.70
C PHE A 207 37.87 37.11 -6.72
N THR A 208 36.98 36.62 -5.85
CA THR A 208 36.19 37.49 -4.94
C THR A 208 36.51 37.30 -3.46
N GLY A 209 37.19 36.21 -3.09
CA GLY A 209 37.39 35.83 -1.69
C GLY A 209 36.12 35.33 -0.99
N TYR A 210 35.01 35.15 -1.70
CA TYR A 210 33.73 34.73 -1.12
C TYR A 210 33.70 33.22 -0.83
N THR A 211 34.28 32.83 0.31
CA THR A 211 34.44 31.42 0.75
C THR A 211 33.13 30.68 1.00
N ALA A 212 32.03 31.40 1.25
CA ALA A 212 30.70 30.79 1.41
C ALA A 212 30.13 30.20 0.09
N ALA A 213 30.76 30.47 -1.06
CA ALA A 213 30.36 29.87 -2.34
C ALA A 213 30.41 28.33 -2.32
N ASP A 214 31.37 27.73 -1.60
CA ASP A 214 31.55 26.28 -1.53
C ASP A 214 30.39 25.58 -0.77
N PRO A 215 30.06 25.95 0.48
CA PRO A 215 28.89 25.39 1.16
C PRO A 215 27.57 25.58 0.41
N ILE A 216 27.34 26.76 -0.20
CA ILE A 216 26.12 27.03 -0.98
C ILE A 216 26.02 26.08 -2.19
N CYS A 217 27.14 25.86 -2.87
CA CYS A 217 27.26 24.90 -3.95
C CYS A 217 26.92 23.48 -3.46
N THR A 218 27.47 23.05 -2.32
CA THR A 218 27.17 21.73 -1.73
C THR A 218 25.68 21.55 -1.42
N PHE A 219 25.01 22.54 -0.84
CA PHE A 219 23.56 22.46 -0.57
C PHE A 219 22.74 22.33 -1.85
N LEU A 220 23.06 23.14 -2.87
CA LEU A 220 22.35 23.11 -4.14
C LEU A 220 22.41 21.73 -4.79
N PHE A 221 23.62 21.14 -4.86
CA PHE A 221 23.76 19.80 -5.45
C PHE A 221 23.16 18.71 -4.59
N SER A 222 23.22 18.82 -3.27
CA SER A 222 22.55 17.86 -2.38
C SER A 222 21.05 17.80 -2.62
N ILE A 223 20.39 18.96 -2.84
CA ILE A 223 18.97 19.02 -3.18
C ILE A 223 18.69 18.36 -4.54
N ILE A 224 19.51 18.66 -5.55
CA ILE A 224 19.38 18.08 -6.90
C ILE A 224 19.53 16.55 -6.85
N VAL A 225 20.53 16.04 -6.12
CA VAL A 225 20.76 14.60 -5.95
C VAL A 225 19.57 13.94 -5.26
N LEU A 226 19.05 14.50 -4.17
CA LEU A 226 17.89 13.95 -3.47
C LEU A 226 16.64 13.91 -4.37
N PHE A 227 16.37 14.96 -5.14
CA PHE A 227 15.18 15.02 -6.02
C PHE A 227 15.30 14.07 -7.22
N THR A 228 16.47 13.94 -7.82
CA THR A 228 16.65 13.03 -8.97
C THR A 228 16.60 11.56 -8.53
N THR A 229 17.17 11.23 -7.37
CA THR A 229 17.23 9.86 -6.86
C THR A 229 15.91 9.35 -6.26
N ILE A 230 15.02 10.23 -5.76
CA ILE A 230 13.72 9.80 -5.23
C ILE A 230 12.83 9.14 -6.31
N HIS A 231 12.95 9.60 -7.56
CA HIS A 231 12.23 9.01 -8.69
C HIS A 231 12.75 7.60 -9.00
N VAL A 232 14.07 7.40 -8.98
CA VAL A 232 14.71 6.09 -9.16
C VAL A 232 14.33 5.14 -8.02
N LEU A 233 14.33 5.63 -6.78
CA LEU A 233 13.96 4.85 -5.61
C LEU A 233 12.50 4.36 -5.70
N LYS A 234 11.59 5.22 -6.18
CA LYS A 234 10.19 4.87 -6.41
C LYS A 234 10.04 3.74 -7.43
N ASP A 235 10.78 3.79 -8.54
CA ASP A 235 10.77 2.72 -9.55
C ASP A 235 11.30 1.40 -9.00
N ILE A 236 12.42 1.43 -8.25
CA ILE A 236 12.98 0.25 -7.57
C ILE A 236 11.95 -0.33 -6.60
N PHE A 237 11.32 0.51 -5.79
CA PHE A 237 10.33 0.09 -4.82
C PHE A 237 9.14 -0.62 -5.50
N TYR A 238 8.64 -0.10 -6.62
CA TYR A 238 7.56 -0.77 -7.36
C TYR A 238 7.96 -2.13 -7.91
N VAL A 239 9.19 -2.30 -8.39
CA VAL A 239 9.68 -3.62 -8.83
C VAL A 239 9.77 -4.60 -7.65
N LEU A 240 10.23 -4.15 -6.48
CA LEU A 240 10.32 -4.98 -5.27
C LEU A 240 8.93 -5.37 -4.72
N MET A 241 7.95 -4.48 -4.89
CA MET A 241 6.55 -4.69 -4.48
C MET A 241 5.72 -5.45 -5.51
N GLU A 242 6.33 -5.96 -6.58
CA GLU A 242 5.65 -6.72 -7.63
C GLU A 242 4.53 -5.94 -8.32
N ALA A 243 4.71 -4.62 -8.42
CA ALA A 243 3.72 -3.75 -9.04
C ALA A 243 3.67 -3.91 -10.57
N THR A 244 2.51 -3.60 -11.15
CA THR A 244 2.33 -3.55 -12.60
C THR A 244 3.28 -2.52 -13.22
N PRO A 245 4.07 -2.90 -14.23
CA PRO A 245 4.99 -1.99 -14.91
C PRO A 245 4.27 -0.79 -15.54
N SER A 246 4.84 0.41 -15.43
CA SER A 246 4.21 1.66 -15.87
C SER A 246 3.88 1.75 -17.36
N HIS A 247 4.58 0.98 -18.20
CA HIS A 247 4.36 0.93 -19.65
C HIS A 247 3.28 -0.09 -20.05
N LEU A 248 2.83 -0.94 -19.13
CA LEU A 248 1.77 -1.93 -19.38
C LEU A 248 0.46 -1.44 -18.79
N ASP A 249 -0.53 -1.26 -19.65
CA ASP A 249 -1.90 -1.03 -19.21
C ASP A 249 -2.59 -2.39 -18.93
N PHE A 250 -2.99 -2.58 -17.68
CA PHE A 250 -3.72 -3.75 -17.21
C PHE A 250 -4.98 -4.01 -18.04
N ASN A 251 -5.74 -2.95 -18.38
CA ASN A 251 -6.99 -3.09 -19.13
C ASN A 251 -6.76 -3.49 -20.58
N SER A 252 -5.70 -2.97 -21.20
CA SER A 252 -5.27 -3.38 -22.53
C SER A 252 -4.89 -4.87 -22.57
N VAL A 253 -4.13 -5.37 -21.59
CA VAL A 253 -3.81 -6.81 -21.49
C VAL A 253 -5.08 -7.65 -21.34
N LYS A 254 -5.96 -7.25 -20.41
CA LYS A 254 -7.25 -7.93 -20.18
C LYS A 254 -8.08 -8.00 -21.47
N LYS A 255 -8.19 -6.89 -22.20
CA LYS A 255 -8.96 -6.80 -23.45
C LYS A 255 -8.44 -7.76 -24.51
N GLU A 256 -7.13 -7.85 -24.69
CA GLU A 256 -6.50 -8.71 -25.70
C GLU A 256 -6.67 -10.20 -25.37
N LEU A 257 -6.57 -10.57 -24.09
CA LEU A 257 -6.83 -11.95 -23.66
C LEU A 257 -8.30 -12.37 -23.86
N LEU A 258 -9.26 -11.46 -23.64
CA LEU A 258 -10.69 -11.71 -23.87
C LEU A 258 -11.05 -11.79 -25.37
N GLN A 259 -10.15 -11.40 -26.27
CA GLN A 259 -10.37 -11.51 -27.72
C GLN A 259 -9.99 -12.89 -28.28
N ILE A 260 -9.37 -13.75 -27.48
CA ILE A 260 -9.04 -15.12 -27.86
C ILE A 260 -10.33 -15.93 -27.93
N GLU A 261 -10.54 -16.62 -29.06
CA GLU A 261 -11.73 -17.42 -29.29
C GLU A 261 -11.85 -18.54 -28.24
N GLY A 262 -13.01 -18.65 -27.58
CA GLY A 262 -13.27 -19.64 -26.54
C GLY A 262 -12.94 -19.19 -25.11
N VAL A 263 -12.39 -17.98 -24.92
CA VAL A 263 -12.24 -17.34 -23.59
C VAL A 263 -13.50 -16.54 -23.27
N LEU A 264 -14.20 -16.90 -22.19
CA LEU A 264 -15.45 -16.25 -21.77
C LEU A 264 -15.22 -15.19 -20.70
N SER A 265 -14.30 -15.44 -19.76
CA SER A 265 -13.90 -14.45 -18.76
C SER A 265 -12.45 -14.68 -18.30
N LEU A 266 -11.90 -13.74 -17.54
CA LEU A 266 -10.60 -13.89 -16.89
C LEU A 266 -10.61 -13.26 -15.51
N HIS A 267 -9.80 -13.82 -14.62
CA HIS A 267 -9.57 -13.30 -13.27
C HIS A 267 -8.16 -13.67 -12.79
N ASP A 268 -7.83 -13.21 -11.58
CA ASP A 268 -6.50 -13.37 -10.96
C ASP A 268 -5.35 -12.98 -11.90
N LEU A 269 -5.54 -11.86 -12.61
CA LEU A 269 -4.55 -11.29 -13.50
C LEU A 269 -3.47 -10.56 -12.69
N HIS A 270 -2.26 -11.10 -12.71
CA HIS A 270 -1.07 -10.50 -12.09
C HIS A 270 -0.03 -10.20 -13.16
N LEU A 271 0.52 -8.98 -13.11
CA LEU A 271 1.54 -8.47 -14.01
C LEU A 271 2.64 -7.84 -13.16
N TRP A 272 3.89 -8.29 -13.29
CA TRP A 272 4.98 -7.74 -12.50
C TRP A 272 6.34 -7.83 -13.22
N ASN A 273 7.30 -7.06 -12.71
CA ASN A 273 8.69 -7.11 -13.13
C ASN A 273 9.49 -8.07 -12.23
N LEU A 274 10.19 -9.05 -12.83
CA LEU A 274 11.24 -9.82 -12.14
C LEU A 274 12.56 -9.05 -12.09
N SER A 275 12.85 -8.33 -13.16
CA SER A 275 13.86 -7.29 -13.25
C SER A 275 13.31 -6.17 -14.14
N MET A 276 14.10 -5.13 -14.38
CA MET A 276 13.65 -3.99 -15.19
C MET A 276 13.32 -4.35 -16.65
N ASP A 277 13.88 -5.45 -17.16
CA ASP A 277 13.71 -5.91 -18.55
C ASP A 277 12.98 -7.27 -18.65
N LYS A 278 12.66 -7.91 -17.51
CA LYS A 278 12.00 -9.22 -17.47
C LYS A 278 10.63 -9.12 -16.84
N LEU A 279 9.63 -9.21 -17.72
CA LEU A 279 8.22 -9.23 -17.36
C LEU A 279 7.74 -10.65 -17.06
N ALA A 280 7.00 -10.79 -15.96
CA ALA A 280 6.29 -12.00 -15.60
C ALA A 280 4.79 -11.73 -15.44
N PHE A 281 4.01 -12.79 -15.66
CA PHE A 281 2.57 -12.73 -15.67
C PHE A 281 1.93 -14.04 -15.21
N SER A 282 0.80 -13.90 -14.54
CA SER A 282 -0.08 -15.01 -14.18
C SER A 282 -1.53 -14.61 -14.45
N VAL A 283 -2.34 -15.52 -14.98
CA VAL A 283 -3.78 -15.29 -15.19
C VAL A 283 -4.56 -16.60 -15.13
N HIS A 284 -5.82 -16.49 -14.73
CA HIS A 284 -6.83 -17.55 -14.88
C HIS A 284 -7.80 -17.17 -16.00
N LEU A 285 -7.94 -18.06 -16.99
CA LEU A 285 -8.86 -17.92 -18.12
C LEU A 285 -10.01 -18.93 -17.98
N ALA A 286 -11.23 -18.42 -17.94
CA ALA A 286 -12.43 -19.25 -17.97
C ALA A 286 -12.82 -19.53 -19.43
N ILE A 287 -12.87 -20.80 -19.81
CA ILE A 287 -13.06 -21.24 -21.19
C ILE A 287 -14.39 -21.99 -21.37
N GLU A 288 -14.91 -21.98 -22.60
CA GLU A 288 -16.17 -22.65 -22.97
C GLU A 288 -16.00 -24.17 -23.15
N ASP A 289 -14.92 -24.60 -23.82
CA ASP A 289 -14.65 -26.00 -24.16
C ASP A 289 -13.29 -26.46 -23.62
N ASP A 290 -13.32 -27.34 -22.63
CA ASP A 290 -12.13 -27.93 -22.00
C ASP A 290 -11.23 -28.67 -23.00
N MET A 291 -11.76 -29.14 -24.13
CA MET A 291 -10.96 -29.81 -25.17
C MET A 291 -10.00 -28.85 -25.88
N ARG A 292 -10.26 -27.53 -25.86
CA ARG A 292 -9.40 -26.50 -26.46
C ARG A 292 -8.44 -25.84 -25.48
N ALA A 293 -8.42 -26.28 -24.21
CA ALA A 293 -7.61 -25.72 -23.14
C ALA A 293 -6.14 -25.47 -23.52
N MET A 294 -5.45 -26.48 -24.07
CA MET A 294 -4.03 -26.36 -24.43
C MET A 294 -3.77 -25.46 -25.65
N GLU A 295 -4.73 -25.36 -26.57
CA GLU A 295 -4.66 -24.46 -27.72
C GLU A 295 -4.75 -23.00 -27.25
N ILE A 296 -5.74 -22.70 -26.40
CA ILE A 296 -5.97 -21.37 -25.81
C ILE A 296 -4.75 -20.93 -24.98
N VAL A 297 -4.18 -21.81 -24.15
CA VAL A 297 -2.94 -21.51 -23.41
C VAL A 297 -1.80 -21.15 -24.34
N ALA A 298 -1.62 -21.89 -25.45
CA ALA A 298 -0.56 -21.62 -26.41
C ALA A 298 -0.76 -20.28 -27.13
N GLU A 299 -1.99 -19.97 -27.54
CA GLU A 299 -2.36 -18.72 -28.20
C GLU A 299 -2.17 -17.52 -27.28
N ALA A 300 -2.74 -17.56 -26.07
CA ALA A 300 -2.58 -16.52 -25.06
C ALA A 300 -1.11 -16.26 -24.73
N ARG A 301 -0.32 -17.32 -24.55
CA ARG A 301 1.12 -17.19 -24.30
C ARG A 301 1.86 -16.51 -25.46
N ASN A 302 1.54 -16.87 -26.70
CA ASN A 302 2.16 -16.27 -27.88
C ASN A 302 1.78 -14.79 -28.02
N LEU A 303 0.51 -14.46 -27.82
CA LEU A 303 0.02 -13.08 -27.77
C LEU A 303 0.76 -12.25 -26.73
N MET A 304 0.85 -12.75 -25.49
CA MET A 304 1.54 -12.05 -24.40
C MET A 304 3.03 -11.86 -24.68
N ARG A 305 3.67 -12.84 -25.30
CA ARG A 305 5.09 -12.77 -25.66
C ARG A 305 5.37 -11.79 -26.80
N GLU A 306 4.58 -11.84 -27.87
CA GLU A 306 4.82 -11.07 -29.10
C GLU A 306 4.38 -9.62 -28.97
N LYS A 307 3.22 -9.38 -28.34
CA LYS A 307 2.63 -8.04 -28.24
C LYS A 307 3.15 -7.26 -27.02
N PHE A 308 3.32 -7.94 -25.90
CA PHE A 308 3.64 -7.30 -24.61
C PHE A 308 5.06 -7.62 -24.11
N GLY A 309 5.83 -8.46 -24.82
CA GLY A 309 7.21 -8.77 -24.45
C GLY A 309 7.36 -9.60 -23.17
N ILE A 310 6.29 -10.27 -22.72
CA ILE A 310 6.30 -11.06 -21.48
C ILE A 310 7.28 -12.24 -21.60
N SER A 311 8.15 -12.36 -20.60
CA SER A 311 9.23 -13.35 -20.56
C SER A 311 8.76 -14.68 -20.00
N THR A 312 7.99 -14.62 -18.92
CA THR A 312 7.47 -15.79 -18.22
C THR A 312 5.97 -15.62 -18.00
N ALA A 313 5.18 -16.56 -18.48
CA ALA A 313 3.73 -16.53 -18.38
C ALA A 313 3.22 -17.84 -17.77
N THR A 314 2.42 -17.74 -16.72
CA THR A 314 1.63 -18.84 -16.19
C THR A 314 0.18 -18.59 -16.55
N ILE A 315 -0.45 -19.52 -17.24
CA ILE A 315 -1.85 -19.39 -17.66
C ILE A 315 -2.56 -20.62 -17.12
N GLN A 316 -3.43 -20.40 -16.15
CA GLN A 316 -4.37 -21.40 -15.69
C GLN A 316 -5.64 -21.29 -16.54
N VAL A 317 -6.17 -22.43 -16.95
CA VAL A 317 -7.45 -22.53 -17.67
C VAL A 317 -8.42 -23.33 -16.83
N GLU A 318 -9.67 -22.90 -16.83
CA GLU A 318 -10.74 -23.51 -16.04
C GLU A 318 -12.07 -23.42 -16.79
N PRO A 319 -12.99 -24.36 -16.56
CA PRO A 319 -14.31 -24.32 -17.17
C PRO A 319 -15.07 -23.09 -16.66
N PHE A 320 -15.80 -22.44 -17.55
CA PHE A 320 -16.61 -21.28 -17.19
C PHE A 320 -17.77 -21.68 -16.25
N ASP A 321 -17.75 -21.13 -15.03
CA ASP A 321 -18.87 -21.19 -14.10
C ASP A 321 -19.54 -19.81 -14.01
N LYS A 322 -20.87 -19.78 -14.11
CA LYS A 322 -21.68 -18.56 -13.99
C LYS A 322 -21.50 -17.89 -12.63
N SER A 323 -21.13 -18.63 -11.59
CA SER A 323 -20.81 -18.08 -10.25
C SER A 323 -19.59 -17.13 -10.27
N MET A 324 -18.71 -17.23 -11.27
CA MET A 324 -17.52 -16.37 -11.41
C MET A 324 -17.87 -14.93 -11.77
N GLU A 325 -19.00 -14.67 -12.44
CA GLU A 325 -19.46 -13.32 -12.74
C GLU A 325 -19.95 -12.55 -11.49
N GLU A 326 -20.45 -13.26 -10.48
CA GLU A 326 -20.83 -12.68 -9.17
C GLU A 326 -19.58 -12.34 -8.34
N TYR A 327 -18.59 -13.23 -8.29
CA TYR A 327 -17.33 -13.01 -7.55
C TYR A 327 -16.50 -11.83 -8.08
N LEU A 328 -16.47 -11.63 -9.40
CA LEU A 328 -15.78 -10.49 -10.01
C LEU A 328 -16.48 -9.14 -9.75
N LYS A 329 -17.81 -9.12 -9.65
CA LYS A 329 -18.56 -7.91 -9.26
C LYS A 329 -18.27 -7.53 -7.81
N GLU A 330 -18.25 -8.50 -6.91
CA GLU A 330 -17.92 -8.30 -5.49
C GLU A 330 -16.50 -7.75 -5.28
N LYS A 331 -15.51 -8.28 -6.01
CA LYS A 331 -14.11 -7.82 -5.92
C LYS A 331 -13.89 -6.43 -6.52
N ILE A 332 -14.58 -6.06 -7.61
CA ILE A 332 -14.48 -4.72 -8.22
C ILE A 332 -15.10 -3.66 -7.28
N GLU A 333 -16.19 -3.98 -6.59
CA GLU A 333 -16.77 -3.11 -5.55
C GLU A 333 -15.88 -3.02 -4.30
N MET A 334 -15.20 -4.10 -3.92
CA MET A 334 -14.25 -4.14 -2.80
C MET A 334 -12.93 -3.41 -3.10
N PHE A 335 -12.37 -3.50 -4.31
CA PHE A 335 -11.14 -2.78 -4.69
C PHE A 335 -11.36 -1.29 -4.91
N SER A 336 -12.55 -0.91 -5.40
CA SER A 336 -13.01 0.47 -5.48
C SER A 336 -13.04 1.16 -4.11
N SER A 337 -13.33 0.42 -3.04
CA SER A 337 -13.43 0.94 -1.66
C SER A 337 -12.11 0.93 -0.87
N LEU A 338 -11.06 0.23 -1.32
CA LEU A 338 -9.80 0.06 -0.59
C LEU A 338 -8.63 0.92 -1.09
N VAL A 339 -8.63 1.38 -2.34
CA VAL A 339 -7.44 2.03 -2.95
C VAL A 339 -7.46 3.57 -2.92
N PHE A 340 -8.56 4.21 -2.51
CA PHE A 340 -8.71 5.68 -2.56
C PHE A 340 -8.71 6.44 -1.21
N PRO A 341 -7.85 6.08 -0.21
CA PRO A 341 -7.45 7.11 0.76
C PRO A 341 -5.96 7.13 1.14
N ALA A 342 -5.04 6.56 0.34
CA ALA A 342 -3.60 6.63 0.66
C ALA A 342 -2.80 7.70 -0.12
N LEU A 343 -3.26 8.12 -1.30
CA LEU A 343 -2.65 9.19 -2.07
C LEU A 343 -3.75 10.07 -2.67
N PHE A 344 -4.19 11.10 -1.95
CA PHE A 344 -4.48 12.44 -2.48
C PHE A 344 -5.01 13.31 -1.34
N PHE A 345 -4.12 14.13 -0.79
CA PHE A 345 -4.49 15.41 -0.18
C PHE A 345 -5.16 16.26 -1.28
N PHE A 346 -6.50 16.18 -1.44
CA PHE A 346 -7.40 17.28 -1.85
C PHE A 346 -8.80 16.75 -2.17
N THR A 347 -9.83 17.51 -1.73
CA THR A 347 -11.26 17.47 -2.12
C THR A 347 -12.15 16.35 -1.56
N MET A 348 -12.67 16.58 -0.35
CA MET A 348 -13.91 15.99 0.16
C MET A 348 -15.10 16.56 -0.63
N THR A 349 -15.72 15.75 -1.51
CA THR A 349 -17.16 15.79 -1.84
C THR A 349 -17.48 14.63 -2.79
N GLY A 350 -17.86 13.46 -2.26
CA GLY A 350 -18.32 12.35 -3.11
C GLY A 350 -18.67 11.10 -2.29
N ARG A 351 -19.95 10.95 -1.93
CA ARG A 351 -20.46 9.76 -1.23
C ARG A 351 -20.49 8.56 -2.17
N THR A 352 -19.82 7.47 -1.81
CA THR A 352 -19.98 6.15 -2.45
C THR A 352 -21.26 5.48 -1.95
N THR A 353 -22.21 5.22 -2.86
CA THR A 353 -23.51 4.61 -2.56
C THR A 353 -23.39 3.12 -2.27
N GLY A 354 -23.74 2.68 -1.06
CA GLY A 354 -23.99 1.27 -0.73
C GLY A 354 -23.47 0.76 0.62
N GLN A 355 -22.41 1.37 1.17
CA GLN A 355 -21.83 0.93 2.45
C GLN A 355 -22.55 1.56 3.65
N ILE A 356 -22.94 0.73 4.61
CA ILE A 356 -23.48 1.17 5.91
C ILE A 356 -22.29 1.62 6.79
N LEU A 357 -22.35 2.86 7.28
CA LEU A 357 -21.39 3.44 8.20
C LEU A 357 -22.18 4.04 9.35
N SER A 358 -22.14 3.34 10.48
CA SER A 358 -22.76 3.74 11.74
C SER A 358 -21.79 4.59 12.55
N CYS A 359 -22.26 5.74 13.02
CA CYS A 359 -21.51 6.61 13.91
C CYS A 359 -22.27 6.80 15.21
N PHE A 360 -21.62 6.46 16.31
CA PHE A 360 -22.17 6.59 17.65
C PHE A 360 -21.80 7.94 18.25
N TYR A 361 -22.79 8.60 18.85
CA TYR A 361 -22.60 9.85 19.57
C TYR A 361 -23.23 9.74 20.96
N GLU A 362 -22.52 10.20 21.97
CA GLU A 362 -22.97 10.21 23.36
C GLU A 362 -23.63 11.55 23.70
N ILE A 363 -24.59 11.51 24.63
CA ILE A 363 -25.40 12.66 25.03
C ILE A 363 -24.65 13.68 25.89
N GLU A 364 -23.56 13.29 26.57
CA GLU A 364 -22.80 14.17 27.46
C GLU A 364 -22.10 15.29 26.66
N ASN A 365 -22.76 16.45 26.58
CA ASN A 365 -22.46 17.62 25.73
C ASN A 365 -22.90 17.51 24.26
N PHE A 366 -24.06 16.90 24.00
CA PHE A 366 -24.63 16.81 22.65
C PHE A 366 -24.84 18.19 22.01
N ASN A 367 -23.92 18.59 21.14
CA ASN A 367 -24.04 19.76 20.29
C ASN A 367 -24.15 19.31 18.83
N VAL A 368 -25.35 19.40 18.27
CA VAL A 368 -25.63 19.02 16.88
C VAL A 368 -24.76 19.77 15.87
N SER A 369 -24.30 20.98 16.22
CA SER A 369 -23.48 21.81 15.34
C SER A 369 -22.10 21.21 15.07
N ILE A 370 -21.54 20.41 16.00
CA ILE A 370 -20.21 19.80 15.82
C ILE A 370 -20.28 18.46 15.08
N ILE A 371 -21.47 17.87 14.96
CA ILE A 371 -21.67 16.62 14.22
C ILE A 371 -21.66 16.97 12.73
N GLU A 372 -20.85 16.24 11.95
CA GLU A 372 -20.83 16.35 10.49
C GLU A 372 -21.59 15.15 9.89
N PRO A 373 -22.92 15.27 9.66
CA PRO A 373 -23.75 14.14 9.28
C PRO A 373 -23.44 13.64 7.86
N SER A 374 -22.67 14.39 7.06
CA SER A 374 -22.26 13.91 5.74
C SER A 374 -21.34 12.68 5.79
N LEU A 375 -20.62 12.48 6.91
CA LEU A 375 -19.62 11.43 7.10
C LEU A 375 -20.20 10.03 7.30
N CYS A 376 -21.44 9.91 7.78
CA CYS A 376 -22.03 8.64 8.19
C CYS A 376 -23.33 8.37 7.43
N THR A 377 -23.73 7.11 7.26
CA THR A 377 -25.04 6.78 6.70
C THR A 377 -26.08 6.60 7.79
N HIS A 378 -25.66 6.12 8.96
CA HIS A 378 -26.47 5.94 10.15
C HIS A 378 -25.82 6.66 11.33
N ILE A 379 -26.60 7.44 12.07
CA ILE A 379 -26.17 8.11 13.29
C ILE A 379 -26.98 7.52 14.44
N ILE A 380 -26.29 7.01 15.43
CA ILE A 380 -26.86 6.32 16.58
C ILE A 380 -26.56 7.14 17.83
N LEU A 381 -27.61 7.52 18.56
CA LEU A 381 -27.48 8.31 19.78
C LEU A 381 -27.49 7.38 20.99
N ILE A 382 -26.36 7.30 21.71
CA ILE A 382 -26.18 6.51 22.93
C ILE A 382 -26.44 7.37 24.17
N GLY A 383 -27.05 6.73 25.18
CA GLY A 383 -27.31 7.34 26.49
C GLY A 383 -28.53 8.27 26.51
N SER A 384 -29.33 8.28 25.45
CA SER A 384 -30.54 9.11 25.36
C SER A 384 -31.84 8.36 25.66
N SER A 385 -31.86 7.03 25.50
CA SER A 385 -33.02 6.18 25.80
C SER A 385 -32.57 4.95 26.59
N ASP A 386 -33.44 4.46 27.48
CA ASP A 386 -33.14 3.34 28.39
C ASP A 386 -34.37 2.42 28.51
N VAL A 387 -34.16 1.24 29.06
CA VAL A 387 -35.21 0.37 29.59
C VAL A 387 -35.40 0.68 31.06
N ASP A 388 -36.62 1.04 31.46
CA ASP A 388 -36.88 1.33 32.88
C ASP A 388 -36.90 0.06 33.76
N ASN A 389 -37.10 0.25 35.07
CA ASN A 389 -37.09 -0.85 36.03
C ASN A 389 -38.27 -1.84 35.91
N ILE A 390 -39.31 -1.49 35.15
CA ILE A 390 -40.47 -2.35 34.86
C ILE A 390 -40.43 -2.91 33.43
N GLY A 391 -39.39 -2.58 32.64
CA GLY A 391 -39.18 -3.13 31.30
C GLY A 391 -39.83 -2.31 30.18
N HIS A 392 -40.15 -1.05 30.42
CA HIS A 392 -40.79 -0.15 29.45
C HIS A 392 -39.78 0.75 28.76
N PHE A 393 -40.16 1.34 27.62
CA PHE A 393 -39.29 2.21 26.84
C PHE A 393 -39.24 3.61 27.47
N GLN A 394 -38.05 4.04 27.87
CA GLN A 394 -37.84 5.39 28.38
C GLN A 394 -37.43 6.34 27.25
N GLU A 395 -38.25 7.38 27.06
CA GLU A 395 -38.06 8.37 26.00
C GLU A 395 -36.90 9.34 26.29
N PRO A 396 -36.18 9.79 25.24
CA PRO A 396 -35.25 10.90 25.36
C PRO A 396 -35.90 12.21 25.82
N PRO A 397 -35.14 13.09 26.48
CA PRO A 397 -35.57 14.47 26.72
C PRO A 397 -35.94 15.18 25.40
N ASN A 398 -37.07 15.90 25.39
CA ASN A 398 -37.60 16.55 24.17
C ASN A 398 -36.60 17.46 23.45
N ASN A 399 -35.78 18.21 24.20
CA ASN A 399 -34.75 19.08 23.63
C ASN A 399 -33.69 18.31 22.83
N VAL A 400 -33.34 17.11 23.27
CA VAL A 400 -32.35 16.23 22.61
C VAL A 400 -32.94 15.67 21.33
N THR A 401 -34.21 15.26 21.35
CA THR A 401 -34.93 14.74 20.18
C THR A 401 -35.05 15.79 19.08
N GLU A 402 -35.46 17.00 19.42
CA GLU A 402 -35.60 18.10 18.46
C GLU A 402 -34.27 18.44 17.79
N GLU A 403 -33.19 18.50 18.57
CA GLU A 403 -31.84 18.74 18.06
C GLU A 403 -31.38 17.57 17.17
N PHE A 404 -31.55 16.32 17.61
CA PHE A 404 -31.08 15.15 16.87
C PHE A 404 -31.73 15.03 15.49
N VAL A 405 -33.04 15.25 15.38
CA VAL A 405 -33.77 15.17 14.11
C VAL A 405 -33.34 16.25 13.11
N LYS A 406 -32.85 17.41 13.58
CA LYS A 406 -32.33 18.47 12.69
C LYS A 406 -31.13 18.03 11.86
N LEU A 407 -30.40 16.97 12.24
CA LEU A 407 -29.30 16.42 11.44
C LEU A 407 -29.75 16.00 10.03
N LYS A 408 -31.00 15.55 9.88
CA LYS A 408 -31.58 15.21 8.57
C LYS A 408 -31.68 16.39 7.60
N ASN A 409 -31.73 17.61 8.12
CA ASN A 409 -31.77 18.82 7.29
C ASN A 409 -30.40 19.13 6.67
N ARG A 410 -29.31 18.60 7.26
CA ARG A 410 -27.93 18.83 6.82
C ARG A 410 -27.41 17.76 5.89
N ALA A 411 -27.87 16.52 6.02
CA ALA A 411 -27.51 15.43 5.12
C ALA A 411 -28.58 14.32 5.09
N PRO A 412 -28.71 13.56 3.98
CA PRO A 412 -29.53 12.36 3.98
C PRO A 412 -28.84 11.27 4.81
N VAL A 413 -29.29 11.12 6.06
CA VAL A 413 -28.81 10.16 7.07
C VAL A 413 -29.98 9.46 7.74
N LYS A 414 -29.74 8.23 8.20
CA LYS A 414 -30.66 7.49 9.07
C LYS A 414 -30.31 7.77 10.53
N LEU A 415 -31.32 8.09 11.33
CA LEU A 415 -31.17 8.36 12.75
C LEU A 415 -31.74 7.21 13.56
N LEU A 416 -30.97 6.68 14.50
CA LEU A 416 -31.39 5.62 15.40
C LEU A 416 -31.15 6.03 16.85
N LEU A 417 -32.00 5.55 17.76
CA LEU A 417 -31.79 5.67 19.20
C LEU A 417 -31.24 4.37 19.72
N ALA A 418 -30.08 4.40 20.37
CA ALA A 418 -29.65 3.27 21.16
C ALA A 418 -30.46 3.22 22.45
N VAL A 419 -31.05 2.06 22.69
CA VAL A 419 -31.66 1.70 23.96
C VAL A 419 -30.60 1.01 24.78
N THR A 420 -30.19 1.72 25.81
CA THR A 420 -29.22 1.23 26.79
C THR A 420 -29.96 0.70 28.02
N GLY A 421 -29.22 0.22 29.01
CA GLY A 421 -29.78 -0.13 30.32
C GLY A 421 -28.99 -1.18 31.07
N ASN A 422 -29.17 -1.23 32.38
CA ASN A 422 -28.60 -2.33 33.15
C ASN A 422 -29.32 -3.63 32.75
N SER A 423 -28.57 -4.73 32.73
CA SER A 423 -29.10 -6.03 32.33
C SER A 423 -30.27 -6.51 33.17
N ALA A 424 -30.40 -6.08 34.43
CA ALA A 424 -31.61 -6.36 35.21
C ALA A 424 -32.89 -5.76 34.59
N HIS A 425 -32.81 -4.57 33.99
CA HIS A 425 -33.95 -3.92 33.32
C HIS A 425 -34.29 -4.65 32.02
N PHE A 426 -33.29 -5.00 31.22
CA PHE A 426 -33.49 -5.84 30.03
C PHE A 426 -34.07 -7.22 30.39
N THR A 427 -33.60 -7.86 31.47
CA THR A 427 -34.17 -9.11 31.98
C THR A 427 -35.65 -8.94 32.37
N THR A 428 -36.05 -7.78 32.92
CA THR A 428 -37.45 -7.46 33.21
C THR A 428 -38.25 -7.24 31.93
N LEU A 429 -37.71 -6.48 30.96
CA LEU A 429 -38.32 -6.30 29.63
C LEU A 429 -38.63 -7.63 28.96
N VAL A 430 -37.68 -8.56 28.96
CA VAL A 430 -37.85 -9.85 28.29
C VAL A 430 -38.49 -10.94 29.18
N SER A 431 -39.02 -10.56 30.34
CA SER A 431 -39.62 -11.49 31.30
C SER A 431 -40.94 -12.10 30.81
N SER A 432 -41.69 -11.37 29.99
CA SER A 432 -42.97 -11.80 29.42
C SER A 432 -43.20 -11.22 28.03
N GLU A 433 -43.99 -11.90 27.21
CA GLU A 433 -44.37 -11.40 25.88
C GLU A 433 -45.23 -10.12 25.96
N ALA A 434 -46.01 -9.94 27.03
CA ALA A 434 -46.76 -8.71 27.26
C ALA A 434 -45.84 -7.51 27.48
N THR A 435 -44.78 -7.66 28.28
CA THR A 435 -43.80 -6.59 28.52
C THR A 435 -43.02 -6.25 27.25
N MET A 436 -42.58 -7.28 26.50
CA MET A 436 -41.89 -7.07 25.22
C MET A 436 -42.79 -6.36 24.18
N GLN A 437 -44.07 -6.73 24.12
CA GLN A 437 -45.03 -6.08 23.22
C GLN A 437 -45.29 -4.63 23.63
N GLN A 438 -45.45 -4.37 24.93
CA GLN A 438 -45.63 -3.02 25.45
C GLN A 438 -44.44 -2.12 25.11
N PHE A 439 -43.22 -2.59 25.35
CA PHE A 439 -42.00 -1.88 24.95
C PHE A 439 -41.98 -1.59 23.45
N ALA A 440 -42.30 -2.59 22.60
CA ALA A 440 -42.34 -2.41 21.16
C ALA A 440 -43.40 -1.39 20.71
N ASP A 441 -44.56 -1.35 21.36
CA ASP A 441 -45.62 -0.39 21.10
C ASP A 441 -45.20 1.04 21.47
N GLU A 442 -44.64 1.21 22.68
CA GLU A 442 -44.15 2.49 23.20
C GLU A 442 -43.01 3.06 22.33
N SER A 443 -42.01 2.23 22.03
CA SER A 443 -40.86 2.62 21.23
C SER A 443 -41.25 2.92 19.77
N PHE A 444 -42.14 2.11 19.16
CA PHE A 444 -42.64 2.39 17.82
C PHE A 444 -43.40 3.71 17.77
N ALA A 445 -44.33 3.93 18.71
CA ALA A 445 -45.11 5.16 18.78
C ALA A 445 -44.22 6.40 18.97
N TYR A 446 -43.10 6.26 19.67
CA TYR A 446 -42.10 7.32 19.82
C TYR A 446 -41.36 7.60 18.52
N LEU A 447 -40.82 6.57 17.89
CA LEU A 447 -40.04 6.71 16.65
C LEU A 447 -40.91 7.27 15.51
N ASP A 448 -42.19 6.90 15.46
CA ASP A 448 -43.13 7.40 14.44
C ASP A 448 -43.41 8.90 14.61
N ARG A 449 -43.73 9.35 15.84
CA ARG A 449 -44.03 10.76 16.09
C ARG A 449 -42.81 11.69 16.03
N SER A 450 -41.63 11.18 16.38
CA SER A 450 -40.38 11.97 16.38
C SER A 450 -39.70 12.03 15.01
N GLY A 451 -40.08 11.14 14.08
CA GLY A 451 -39.44 11.06 12.77
C GLY A 451 -38.06 10.39 12.77
N ILE A 452 -37.71 9.66 13.83
CA ILE A 452 -36.48 8.85 13.92
C ILE A 452 -36.67 7.54 13.12
N ASP A 453 -35.61 7.06 12.45
CA ASP A 453 -35.71 5.95 11.48
C ASP A 453 -35.70 4.56 12.11
N GLY A 454 -35.19 4.41 13.34
CA GLY A 454 -35.11 3.10 13.97
C GLY A 454 -34.60 3.10 15.39
N ILE A 455 -34.43 1.89 15.91
CA ILE A 455 -33.91 1.61 17.23
C ILE A 455 -32.67 0.73 17.13
N ASP A 456 -31.72 1.00 17.99
CA ASP A 456 -30.58 0.14 18.24
C ASP A 456 -30.73 -0.46 19.63
N ILE A 457 -30.63 -1.79 19.77
CA ILE A 457 -30.70 -2.45 21.08
C ILE A 457 -29.28 -2.72 21.56
N ASP A 458 -28.83 -1.91 22.51
CA ASP A 458 -27.52 -1.99 23.14
C ASP A 458 -27.58 -2.87 24.39
N TRP A 459 -27.73 -4.18 24.16
CA TRP A 459 -27.66 -5.21 25.20
C TRP A 459 -26.51 -6.18 24.92
N GLU A 460 -25.29 -5.71 25.16
CA GLU A 460 -24.03 -6.42 24.85
C GLU A 460 -23.82 -7.71 25.69
N PHE A 461 -24.44 -7.86 26.86
CA PHE A 461 -24.13 -8.97 27.79
C PHE A 461 -25.34 -9.72 28.38
N PRO A 462 -26.32 -10.19 27.57
CA PRO A 462 -27.60 -10.71 28.05
C PRO A 462 -27.53 -11.95 28.95
N VAL A 463 -26.40 -12.65 29.05
CA VAL A 463 -26.20 -13.77 30.00
C VAL A 463 -24.93 -13.66 30.84
N TRP A 464 -24.18 -12.57 30.70
CA TRP A 464 -22.80 -12.46 31.19
C TRP A 464 -22.61 -11.32 32.21
N SER A 465 -23.61 -10.47 32.37
CA SER A 465 -23.62 -9.35 33.30
C SER A 465 -24.35 -9.66 34.61
N TRP A 466 -24.16 -8.80 35.61
CA TRP A 466 -24.89 -8.88 36.87
C TRP A 466 -26.38 -8.54 36.65
N GLY A 467 -27.28 -9.40 37.15
CA GLY A 467 -28.73 -9.27 36.97
C GLY A 467 -29.30 -10.08 35.79
N ALA A 468 -28.46 -10.55 34.86
CA ALA A 468 -28.86 -11.36 33.73
C ALA A 468 -29.23 -12.82 34.11
N LYS A 469 -30.14 -13.44 33.35
CA LYS A 469 -30.53 -14.85 33.50
C LYS A 469 -30.13 -15.66 32.27
N LYS A 470 -29.87 -16.96 32.44
CA LYS A 470 -29.55 -17.85 31.29
C LYS A 470 -30.68 -17.92 30.26
N SER A 471 -31.93 -17.71 30.67
CA SER A 471 -33.09 -17.63 29.78
C SER A 471 -33.02 -16.47 28.80
N ASP A 472 -32.27 -15.42 29.14
CA ASP A 472 -32.28 -14.15 28.44
C ASP A 472 -31.66 -14.26 27.05
N ARG A 473 -30.75 -15.23 26.83
CA ARG A 473 -30.28 -15.61 25.50
C ARG A 473 -31.43 -15.86 24.51
N THR A 474 -32.41 -16.66 24.93
CA THR A 474 -33.55 -17.02 24.07
C THR A 474 -34.59 -15.91 24.05
N ARG A 475 -34.83 -15.28 25.20
CA ARG A 475 -35.79 -14.18 25.32
C ARG A 475 -35.37 -12.92 24.57
N PHE A 476 -34.07 -12.68 24.39
CA PHE A 476 -33.59 -11.60 23.53
C PHE A 476 -33.96 -11.84 22.07
N GLY A 477 -33.89 -13.09 21.58
CA GLY A 477 -34.41 -13.46 20.27
C GLY A 477 -35.93 -13.23 20.16
N ASP A 478 -36.69 -13.56 21.20
CA ASP A 478 -38.14 -13.29 21.26
C ASP A 478 -38.45 -11.79 21.18
N LEU A 479 -37.67 -10.94 21.86
CA LEU A 479 -37.81 -9.50 21.80
C LEU A 479 -37.62 -8.98 20.37
N LEU A 480 -36.56 -9.41 19.66
CA LEU A 480 -36.33 -8.98 18.27
C LEU A 480 -37.45 -9.44 17.33
N ARG A 481 -37.99 -10.64 17.54
CA ARG A 481 -39.16 -11.12 16.79
C ARG A 481 -40.35 -10.18 17.00
N ILE A 482 -40.65 -9.81 18.24
CA ILE A 482 -41.77 -8.93 18.59
C ILE A 482 -41.57 -7.52 18.04
N LEU A 483 -40.37 -6.96 18.20
CA LEU A 483 -40.00 -5.68 17.60
C LEU A 483 -40.19 -5.72 16.08
N ARG A 484 -39.73 -6.76 15.39
CA ARG A 484 -39.91 -6.88 13.93
C ARG A 484 -41.38 -7.02 13.54
N GLN A 485 -42.19 -7.73 14.33
CA GLN A 485 -43.64 -7.82 14.10
C GLN A 485 -44.31 -6.45 14.20
N GLN A 486 -43.90 -5.62 15.16
CA GLN A 486 -44.44 -4.29 15.36
C GLN A 486 -43.92 -3.25 14.34
N TYR A 487 -42.62 -3.27 14.07
CA TYR A 487 -41.94 -2.25 13.25
C TYR A 487 -42.11 -2.53 11.75
N GLY A 488 -42.27 -3.79 11.38
CA GLY A 488 -42.31 -4.24 9.99
C GLY A 488 -41.06 -3.80 9.24
N THR A 489 -41.25 -3.22 8.05
CA THR A 489 -40.20 -2.60 7.24
C THR A 489 -40.16 -1.07 7.38
N LYS A 490 -40.97 -0.50 8.28
CA LYS A 490 -41.10 0.97 8.41
C LYS A 490 -39.98 1.58 9.24
N LYS A 491 -39.45 0.82 10.20
CA LYS A 491 -38.42 1.25 11.14
C LYS A 491 -37.28 0.24 11.14
N LEU A 492 -36.06 0.75 11.30
CA LEU A 492 -34.86 -0.07 11.42
C LEU A 492 -34.77 -0.66 12.83
N ILE A 493 -34.25 -1.89 12.92
CA ILE A 493 -33.90 -2.57 14.16
C ILE A 493 -32.44 -3.01 14.01
N THR A 494 -31.56 -2.40 14.78
CA THR A 494 -30.14 -2.75 14.85
C THR A 494 -29.82 -3.24 16.25
N VAL A 495 -28.72 -3.96 16.37
CA VAL A 495 -28.30 -4.56 17.65
C VAL A 495 -26.80 -4.45 17.81
N ASP A 496 -26.38 -4.01 18.99
CA ASP A 496 -24.99 -3.98 19.39
C ASP A 496 -24.66 -5.26 20.17
N VAL A 497 -23.60 -5.95 19.74
CA VAL A 497 -23.20 -7.24 20.31
C VAL A 497 -21.74 -7.29 20.67
N ALA A 498 -21.44 -7.96 21.78
CA ALA A 498 -20.09 -8.23 22.21
C ALA A 498 -19.39 -9.17 21.23
N GLY A 499 -18.22 -8.75 20.75
CA GLY A 499 -17.37 -9.53 19.84
C GLY A 499 -16.76 -10.82 20.40
N PRO A 500 -16.31 -10.89 21.67
CA PRO A 500 -15.60 -12.05 22.20
C PRO A 500 -16.35 -13.38 22.02
N PRO A 501 -15.72 -14.43 21.42
CA PRO A 501 -16.37 -15.74 21.24
C PRO A 501 -16.82 -16.40 22.54
N THR A 502 -16.15 -16.09 23.65
CA THR A 502 -16.51 -16.55 25.01
C THR A 502 -17.83 -15.96 25.51
N ILE A 503 -18.30 -14.86 24.92
CA ILE A 503 -19.54 -14.17 25.26
C ILE A 503 -20.56 -14.43 24.16
N ALA A 504 -20.23 -14.10 22.92
CA ALA A 504 -21.14 -14.18 21.78
C ALA A 504 -21.80 -15.56 21.60
N LYS A 505 -21.04 -16.65 21.80
CA LYS A 505 -21.54 -18.03 21.68
C LYS A 505 -22.65 -18.38 22.69
N TYR A 506 -22.64 -17.73 23.85
CA TYR A 506 -23.55 -18.02 24.95
C TYR A 506 -24.63 -16.96 25.10
N SER A 507 -24.34 -15.71 24.74
CA SER A 507 -25.24 -14.56 24.85
C SER A 507 -26.29 -14.51 23.75
N TYR A 508 -26.00 -14.99 22.53
CA TYR A 508 -26.87 -14.73 21.38
C TYR A 508 -27.38 -15.98 20.67
N GLN A 509 -28.48 -15.79 19.95
CA GLN A 509 -28.97 -16.70 18.92
C GLN A 509 -28.77 -16.03 17.56
N ALA A 510 -27.63 -16.32 16.91
CA ALA A 510 -27.25 -15.68 15.65
C ALA A 510 -28.34 -15.78 14.57
N ASP A 511 -29.04 -16.92 14.50
CA ASP A 511 -30.14 -17.13 13.56
C ASP A 511 -31.29 -16.13 13.77
N TYR A 512 -31.57 -15.74 15.01
CA TYR A 512 -32.60 -14.76 15.33
C TYR A 512 -32.13 -13.33 15.04
N LEU A 513 -30.86 -13.01 15.34
CA LEU A 513 -30.29 -11.71 14.97
C LEU A 513 -30.36 -11.50 13.45
N ASN A 514 -29.89 -12.48 12.67
CA ASN A 514 -29.90 -12.43 11.21
C ASN A 514 -31.31 -12.37 10.60
N LYS A 515 -32.31 -12.92 11.30
CA LYS A 515 -33.69 -12.96 10.81
C LYS A 515 -34.49 -11.71 11.15
N TYR A 516 -34.21 -11.06 12.28
CA TYR A 516 -35.08 -10.02 12.83
C TYR A 516 -34.42 -8.64 12.92
N ALA A 517 -33.09 -8.52 12.95
CA ALA A 517 -32.37 -7.26 12.85
C ALA A 517 -32.04 -6.92 11.39
N ASP A 518 -31.97 -5.63 11.05
CA ASP A 518 -31.55 -5.14 9.74
C ASP A 518 -30.03 -5.23 9.56
N PHE A 519 -29.27 -4.99 10.63
CA PHE A 519 -27.85 -5.33 10.72
C PHE A 519 -27.39 -5.43 12.18
N VAL A 520 -26.25 -6.10 12.37
CA VAL A 520 -25.63 -6.39 13.68
C VAL A 520 -24.30 -5.67 13.76
N GLN A 521 -24.07 -4.91 14.83
CA GLN A 521 -22.83 -4.17 15.05
C GLN A 521 -22.00 -4.88 16.10
N ILE A 522 -20.76 -5.21 15.75
CA ILE A 522 -19.86 -5.95 16.64
C ILE A 522 -18.98 -4.93 17.37
N MET A 523 -19.17 -4.84 18.69
CA MET A 523 -18.44 -3.90 19.53
C MET A 523 -17.02 -4.41 19.77
N SER A 524 -16.10 -3.93 18.91
CA SER A 524 -14.72 -4.42 18.88
C SER A 524 -13.90 -4.02 20.12
N TYR A 525 -14.34 -3.01 20.87
CA TYR A 525 -13.70 -2.64 22.12
C TYR A 525 -13.87 -3.72 23.21
N ASP A 526 -14.92 -4.55 23.15
CA ASP A 526 -15.19 -5.63 24.13
C ASP A 526 -14.18 -6.78 24.10
N TYR A 527 -13.36 -6.85 23.05
CA TYR A 527 -12.23 -7.78 23.01
C TYR A 527 -11.22 -7.51 24.14
N HIS A 528 -11.14 -6.25 24.62
CA HIS A 528 -10.29 -5.84 25.74
C HIS A 528 -11.09 -4.91 26.68
N VAL A 529 -11.69 -5.50 27.71
CA VAL A 529 -12.42 -4.71 28.73
C VAL A 529 -11.44 -3.86 29.53
N TYR A 530 -11.73 -2.56 29.62
CA TYR A 530 -11.00 -1.62 30.47
C TYR A 530 -11.10 -2.05 31.93
N ASP A 531 -9.95 -2.16 32.61
CA ASP A 531 -9.90 -2.38 34.05
C ASP A 531 -8.93 -1.36 34.66
N PRO A 532 -9.39 -0.47 35.56
CA PRO A 532 -8.56 0.62 36.07
C PRO A 532 -7.32 0.15 36.87
N ILE A 533 -7.27 -1.12 37.27
CA ILE A 533 -6.19 -1.71 38.07
C ILE A 533 -5.32 -2.63 37.23
N LEU A 534 -5.92 -3.46 36.38
CA LEU A 534 -5.26 -4.52 35.62
C LEU A 534 -4.98 -4.16 34.16
N ASN A 535 -5.81 -3.30 33.55
CA ASN A 535 -5.71 -2.88 32.14
C ASN A 535 -6.13 -1.39 31.99
N PRO A 536 -5.32 -0.43 32.47
CA PRO A 536 -5.69 0.99 32.51
C PRO A 536 -5.59 1.69 31.15
N VAL A 537 -5.41 0.93 30.05
CA VAL A 537 -5.22 1.45 28.70
C VAL A 537 -6.13 0.69 27.75
N VAL A 538 -7.12 1.38 27.17
CA VAL A 538 -7.85 0.93 25.97
C VAL A 538 -7.41 1.80 24.81
N GLY A 539 -6.92 1.18 23.74
CA GLY A 539 -6.57 1.90 22.50
C GLY A 539 -7.81 2.14 21.63
N PHE A 540 -7.72 3.07 20.67
CA PHE A 540 -8.81 3.36 19.72
C PHE A 540 -9.30 2.14 18.92
N ASN A 541 -8.51 1.08 18.85
CA ASN A 541 -8.88 -0.24 18.34
C ASN A 541 -8.27 -1.30 19.26
N SER A 542 -9.10 -2.02 20.01
CA SER A 542 -8.63 -3.17 20.81
C SER A 542 -8.02 -4.21 19.88
N PRO A 543 -6.78 -4.66 20.11
CA PRO A 543 -6.13 -5.61 19.21
C PRO A 543 -6.93 -6.92 19.19
N LEU A 544 -7.32 -7.43 18.02
CA LEU A 544 -8.11 -8.66 17.94
C LEU A 544 -7.34 -9.94 18.36
N ARG A 545 -6.05 -9.81 18.73
CA ARG A 545 -5.15 -10.89 19.15
C ARG A 545 -4.85 -10.80 20.64
N ARG A 546 -4.59 -11.95 21.26
CA ARG A 546 -4.13 -12.04 22.66
C ARG A 546 -2.80 -11.30 22.87
N LEU A 547 -2.69 -10.54 23.95
CA LEU A 547 -1.44 -9.92 24.40
C LEU A 547 -0.64 -10.86 25.33
N PRO A 548 0.71 -10.77 25.34
CA PRO A 548 1.57 -11.72 26.05
C PRO A 548 1.30 -11.85 27.56
N TYR A 549 0.79 -10.80 28.18
CA TYR A 549 0.50 -10.74 29.62
C TYR A 549 -0.92 -11.22 29.97
N GLU A 550 -1.82 -11.37 29.00
CA GLU A 550 -3.17 -11.86 29.25
C GLU A 550 -3.15 -13.34 29.60
N ARG A 551 -3.87 -13.72 30.66
CA ARG A 551 -4.02 -15.10 31.13
C ARG A 551 -5.50 -15.43 31.38
N GLY A 552 -5.83 -16.71 31.47
CA GLY A 552 -7.17 -17.15 31.87
C GLY A 552 -8.25 -16.81 30.85
N ILE A 553 -9.34 -16.18 31.30
CA ILE A 553 -10.51 -15.84 30.47
C ILE A 553 -10.23 -14.67 29.52
N LEU A 554 -9.43 -13.68 29.95
CA LEU A 554 -9.01 -12.53 29.14
C LEU A 554 -8.24 -12.98 27.88
N ALA A 555 -7.34 -13.95 28.05
CA ALA A 555 -6.63 -14.59 26.94
C ALA A 555 -7.54 -15.30 25.92
N LYS A 556 -8.80 -15.60 26.28
CA LYS A 556 -9.80 -16.29 25.46
C LYS A 556 -10.86 -15.34 24.88
N MET A 557 -10.92 -14.09 25.36
CA MET A 557 -11.83 -13.08 24.80
C MET A 557 -11.40 -12.70 23.39
N ASN A 558 -10.09 -12.79 23.09
CA ASN A 558 -9.49 -12.47 21.81
C ASN A 558 -9.67 -13.56 20.74
N SER A 559 -9.86 -13.12 19.49
CA SER A 559 -10.01 -14.03 18.36
C SER A 559 -8.65 -14.54 17.89
N VAL A 560 -8.44 -15.86 17.92
CA VAL A 560 -7.49 -16.48 17.00
C VAL A 560 -8.23 -16.59 15.68
N PHE A 561 -7.64 -16.05 14.62
CA PHE A 561 -8.04 -15.91 13.19
C PHE A 561 -8.94 -17.00 12.53
N PHE A 562 -9.30 -18.08 13.23
CA PHE A 562 -9.98 -19.26 12.71
C PHE A 562 -11.52 -19.23 12.76
N PHE A 563 -12.15 -18.36 13.55
CA PHE A 563 -13.61 -18.48 13.80
C PHE A 563 -14.51 -17.57 12.97
N ILE A 564 -13.99 -16.47 12.40
CA ILE A 564 -14.81 -15.55 11.59
C ILE A 564 -15.08 -16.13 10.18
N SER A 565 -14.23 -17.05 9.70
CA SER A 565 -14.37 -17.65 8.36
C SER A 565 -15.21 -18.95 8.32
N SER A 566 -15.58 -19.55 9.45
CA SER A 566 -16.07 -20.94 9.46
C SER A 566 -17.55 -21.15 9.79
N LYS A 567 -18.33 -20.09 10.04
CA LYS A 567 -19.78 -20.23 10.35
C LYS A 567 -20.68 -19.10 9.84
N ILE A 568 -20.36 -18.53 8.69
CA ILE A 568 -21.38 -17.90 7.84
C ILE A 568 -21.32 -18.66 6.52
N GLY A 569 -22.22 -19.63 6.38
CA GLY A 569 -22.43 -20.47 5.22
C GLY A 569 -23.90 -20.81 5.14
#